data_AF-A0A7V9CVU0-F1
#
_entry.id   AF-A0A7V9CVU0-F1
#
_cell.length_a   1.000
_cell.length_b   1.000
_cell.length_c   1.000
_cell.angle_alpha   90.00
_cell.angle_beta   90.00
_cell.angle_gamma   90.00
#
_symmetry.space_group_name_H-M   'P 1'
#
loop_
_entity.id
_entity.type
_entity.pdbx_description
1 polymer ?
#
loop_
_entity_poly.entity_id
_entity_poly.type
_entity_poly.pdbx_seq_one_letter_code
_entity_poly.pdbx_strand_id
1 'polypeptide(L)'
;MGSKFSLLGIDDVEAFCARVVEKRRLDWLDYHEREALIVYLVEVTWELSERFQPRGYPFSQWLRSTLERRCIDWLRKEFGRTKSQFSDGSYERKPTEFVSFDADDSEHDLLGAALGGGSVDDGEHRLADQLRSLDARGRRRGRRDDGMG
;
A
#
# COMPACT_ATOMS: atom_id res chain seq x y z
N MET A 1 -10.29 -7.45 34.54
CA MET A 1 -9.01 -7.65 33.84
C MET A 1 -9.35 -7.99 32.41
N GLY A 2 -9.22 -7.04 31.48
CA GLY A 2 -9.46 -7.29 30.06
C GLY A 2 -8.29 -8.08 29.47
N SER A 3 -8.58 -9.19 28.82
CA SER A 3 -7.59 -9.99 28.11
C SER A 3 -7.08 -9.17 26.92
N LYS A 4 -5.78 -8.87 26.90
CA LYS A 4 -5.14 -8.22 25.75
C LYS A 4 -4.85 -9.25 24.67
N PHE A 5 -5.24 -8.94 23.45
CA PHE A 5 -4.96 -9.79 22.29
C PHE A 5 -3.57 -9.46 21.75
N SER A 6 -2.63 -10.39 21.93
CA SER A 6 -1.26 -10.28 21.42
C SER A 6 -1.04 -11.19 20.21
N LEU A 7 -0.31 -10.73 19.19
CA LEU A 7 -0.04 -11.49 17.97
C LEU A 7 1.34 -11.17 17.38
N LEU A 8 2.18 -12.19 17.19
CA LEU A 8 3.47 -12.11 16.46
C LEU A 8 4.34 -10.89 16.81
N GLY A 9 4.52 -10.62 18.11
CA GLY A 9 5.31 -9.49 18.62
C GLY A 9 4.55 -8.16 18.72
N ILE A 10 3.23 -8.18 18.58
CA ILE A 10 2.33 -7.07 18.91
C ILE A 10 1.64 -7.40 20.23
N ASP A 11 1.82 -6.56 21.25
CA ASP A 11 1.24 -6.81 22.58
C ASP A 11 -0.26 -6.53 22.66
N ASP A 12 -0.74 -5.61 21.84
CA ASP A 12 -2.12 -5.15 21.81
C ASP A 12 -2.52 -4.82 20.36
N VAL A 13 -3.19 -5.80 19.72
CA VAL A 13 -3.58 -5.73 18.31
C VAL A 13 -4.66 -4.66 18.08
N GLU A 14 -5.58 -4.51 19.01
CA GLU A 14 -6.66 -3.52 18.92
C GLU A 14 -6.09 -2.11 18.99
N ALA A 15 -5.24 -1.82 19.99
CA ALA A 15 -4.56 -0.53 20.10
C ALA A 15 -3.60 -0.27 18.92
N PHE A 16 -3.05 -1.32 18.31
CA PHE A 16 -2.27 -1.17 17.08
C PHE A 16 -3.16 -0.73 15.90
N CYS A 17 -4.32 -1.36 15.71
CA CYS A 17 -5.27 -1.02 14.65
C CYS A 17 -5.87 0.38 14.85
N ALA A 18 -6.27 0.74 16.07
CA ALA A 18 -6.79 2.07 16.41
C ALA A 18 -5.79 3.19 16.03
N ARG A 19 -4.49 3.00 16.32
CA ARG A 19 -3.44 3.96 15.93
C ARG A 19 -3.30 4.11 14.42
N VAL A 20 -3.54 3.05 13.64
CA VAL A 20 -3.54 3.11 12.17
C VAL A 20 -4.70 3.98 11.67
N VAL A 21 -5.89 3.81 12.26
CA VAL A 21 -7.09 4.62 11.94
C VAL A 21 -6.88 6.08 12.32
N GLU A 22 -6.38 6.36 13.52
CA GLU A 22 -6.11 7.72 14.01
C GLU A 22 -5.15 8.50 13.11
N LYS A 23 -4.07 7.85 12.67
CA LYS A 23 -3.08 8.48 11.80
C LYS A 23 -3.67 8.96 10.46
N ARG A 24 -4.78 8.37 10.02
CA ARG A 24 -5.46 8.72 8.76
C ARG A 24 -6.34 9.98 8.86
N ARG A 25 -6.55 10.54 10.07
CA ARG A 25 -7.39 11.75 10.29
C ARG A 25 -8.78 11.63 9.65
N LEU A 26 -9.43 10.49 9.92
CA LEU A 26 -10.79 10.21 9.48
C LEU A 26 -11.81 10.87 10.42
N ASP A 27 -11.70 12.19 10.58
CA ASP A 27 -12.47 12.94 11.58
C ASP A 27 -13.95 13.09 11.19
N TRP A 28 -14.29 12.73 9.94
CA TRP A 28 -15.66 12.71 9.40
C TRP A 28 -16.39 11.39 9.64
N LEU A 29 -15.71 10.34 10.12
CA LEU A 29 -16.35 9.06 10.47
C LEU A 29 -17.07 9.20 11.82
N ASP A 30 -18.27 8.63 11.91
CA ASP A 30 -18.95 8.50 13.20
C ASP A 30 -18.21 7.52 14.13
N TYR A 31 -18.47 7.62 15.43
CA TYR A 31 -17.93 6.71 16.43
C TYR A 31 -18.20 5.23 16.08
N HIS A 32 -19.42 4.89 15.66
CA HIS A 32 -19.76 3.52 15.32
C HIS A 32 -19.04 3.01 14.07
N GLU A 33 -18.86 3.87 13.07
CA GLU A 33 -18.11 3.53 11.85
C GLU A 33 -16.63 3.33 12.14
N ARG A 34 -16.08 4.15 13.04
CA ARG A 34 -14.71 4.03 13.51
C ARG A 34 -14.48 2.71 14.25
N GLU A 35 -15.37 2.34 15.16
CA GLU A 35 -15.32 1.06 15.87
C GLU A 35 -15.45 -0.12 14.90
N ALA A 36 -16.39 -0.05 13.95
CA ALA A 36 -16.56 -1.09 12.93
C ALA A 36 -15.30 -1.26 12.07
N LEU A 37 -14.65 -0.16 11.68
CA LEU A 37 -13.38 -0.18 10.96
C LEU A 37 -12.26 -0.81 11.80
N ILE A 38 -12.17 -0.51 13.10
CA ILE A 38 -11.16 -1.12 13.99
C ILE A 38 -11.38 -2.63 14.09
N VAL A 39 -12.61 -3.08 14.33
CA VAL A 39 -12.96 -4.51 14.39
C VAL A 39 -12.59 -5.22 13.09
N TYR A 40 -12.95 -4.65 11.94
CA TYR A 40 -12.56 -5.17 10.62
C TYR A 40 -11.03 -5.30 10.48
N LEU A 41 -10.26 -4.29 10.90
CA LEU A 41 -8.80 -4.35 10.82
C LEU A 41 -8.19 -5.40 11.77
N VAL A 42 -8.81 -5.64 12.93
CA VAL A 42 -8.40 -6.72 13.85
C VAL A 42 -8.62 -8.08 13.20
N GLU A 43 -9.79 -8.35 12.62
CA GLU A 43 -10.07 -9.59 11.90
C GLU A 43 -9.07 -9.82 10.76
N VAL A 44 -8.85 -8.80 9.94
CA VAL A 44 -7.86 -8.85 8.84
C VAL A 44 -6.45 -9.10 9.37
N THR A 45 -6.09 -8.56 10.54
CA THR A 45 -4.78 -8.80 11.15
C THR A 45 -4.59 -10.28 11.49
N TRP A 46 -5.62 -10.95 12.00
CA TRP A 46 -5.59 -12.39 12.27
C TRP A 46 -5.43 -13.19 10.98
N GLU A 47 -6.22 -12.91 9.94
CA GLU A 47 -6.09 -13.58 8.63
C GLU A 47 -4.69 -13.40 8.00
N LEU A 48 -4.12 -12.20 8.13
CA LEU A 48 -2.80 -11.90 7.60
C LEU A 48 -1.68 -12.58 8.39
N SER A 49 -1.90 -12.88 9.66
CA SER A 49 -0.92 -13.58 10.49
C SER A 49 -0.70 -15.02 10.04
N GLU A 50 -1.75 -15.70 9.57
CA GLU A 50 -1.67 -17.07 9.04
C GLU A 50 -0.86 -17.15 7.74
N ARG A 51 -0.85 -16.07 6.97
CA ARG A 51 -0.18 -15.98 5.67
C ARG A 51 1.21 -15.35 5.76
N PHE A 52 1.61 -14.88 6.94
CA PHE A 52 2.85 -14.15 7.11
C PHE A 52 4.05 -15.09 7.03
N GLN A 53 4.99 -14.74 6.14
CA GLN A 53 6.29 -15.39 6.05
C GLN A 53 7.38 -14.36 6.39
N PRO A 54 8.13 -14.53 7.48
CA PRO A 54 9.17 -13.59 7.85
C PRO A 54 10.30 -13.60 6.82
N ARG A 55 10.53 -12.45 6.16
CA ARG A 55 11.61 -12.24 5.16
C ARG A 55 12.59 -11.14 5.62
N GLY A 56 13.01 -11.22 6.88
CA GLY A 56 13.97 -10.28 7.47
C GLY A 56 13.36 -8.99 8.05
N TYR A 57 12.04 -8.92 8.19
CA TYR A 57 11.34 -7.81 8.85
C TYR A 57 10.27 -8.33 9.82
N PRO A 58 9.97 -7.59 10.90
CA PRO A 58 8.94 -7.98 11.86
C PRO A 58 7.53 -7.88 11.25
N PHE A 59 6.61 -8.71 11.75
CA PHE A 59 5.21 -8.74 11.32
C PHE A 59 4.56 -7.36 11.38
N SER A 60 4.76 -6.63 12.48
CA SER A 60 4.20 -5.28 12.71
C SER A 60 4.58 -4.25 11.64
N GLN A 61 5.82 -4.29 11.13
CA GLN A 61 6.30 -3.38 10.09
C GLN A 61 5.56 -3.63 8.77
N TRP A 62 5.40 -4.89 8.37
CA TRP A 62 4.68 -5.26 7.16
C TRP A 62 3.18 -5.03 7.28
N LEU A 63 2.61 -5.48 8.41
CA LEU A 63 1.20 -5.38 8.72
C LEU A 63 0.70 -3.94 8.61
N ARG A 64 1.47 -2.96 9.13
CA ARG A 64 1.09 -1.54 9.06
C ARG A 64 0.77 -1.08 7.64
N SER A 65 1.65 -1.35 6.67
CA SER A 65 1.45 -0.95 5.28
C SER A 65 0.26 -1.65 4.62
N THR A 66 -0.06 -2.86 5.08
CA THR A 66 -1.19 -3.65 4.58
C THR A 66 -2.50 -3.15 5.18
N LEU A 67 -2.57 -2.91 6.49
CA LEU A 67 -3.76 -2.35 7.15
C LEU A 67 -4.08 -0.94 6.64
N GLU A 68 -3.05 -0.13 6.37
CA GLU A 68 -3.23 1.18 5.75
C GLU A 68 -3.97 1.07 4.41
N ARG A 69 -3.66 0.06 3.58
CA ARG A 69 -4.38 -0.20 2.31
C ARG A 69 -5.79 -0.73 2.55
N ARG A 70 -5.94 -1.68 3.48
CA ARG A 70 -7.23 -2.29 3.84
C ARG A 70 -8.24 -1.29 4.39
N CYS A 71 -7.77 -0.31 5.15
CA CYS A 71 -8.59 0.81 5.60
C CYS A 71 -9.18 1.59 4.42
N ILE A 72 -8.40 1.86 3.37
CA ILE A 72 -8.89 2.52 2.15
C ILE A 72 -9.90 1.64 1.42
N ASP A 73 -9.62 0.33 1.32
CA ASP A 73 -10.52 -0.61 0.66
C ASP A 73 -11.87 -0.69 1.38
N TRP A 74 -11.85 -0.71 2.72
CA TRP A 74 -13.06 -0.67 3.54
C TRP A 74 -13.83 0.64 3.33
N LEU A 75 -13.17 1.80 3.39
CA LEU A 75 -13.80 3.09 3.14
C LEU A 75 -14.44 3.16 1.75
N ARG A 76 -13.77 2.60 0.74
CA ARG A 76 -14.30 2.53 -0.63
C ARG A 76 -15.49 1.58 -0.76
N LYS A 77 -15.52 0.52 0.03
CA LYS A 77 -16.62 -0.44 0.06
C LYS A 77 -17.86 0.19 0.70
N GLU A 78 -17.70 0.86 1.83
CA GLU A 78 -18.82 1.42 2.60
C GLU A 78 -19.35 2.73 2.00
N PHE A 79 -18.46 3.66 1.61
CA PHE A 79 -18.84 5.00 1.14
C PHE A 79 -18.69 5.20 -0.37
N GLY A 80 -18.28 4.16 -1.09
CA GLY A 80 -17.99 4.22 -2.52
C GLY A 80 -16.60 4.79 -2.84
N ARG A 81 -16.21 4.71 -4.12
CA ARG A 81 -14.95 5.28 -4.59
C ARG A 81 -15.04 6.81 -4.57
N THR A 82 -14.03 7.47 -4.00
CA THR A 82 -13.92 8.94 -3.99
C THR A 82 -14.22 9.49 -5.39
N LYS A 83 -15.37 10.16 -5.55
CA LYS A 83 -15.69 10.90 -6.77
C LYS A 83 -14.77 12.12 -6.77
N SER A 84 -13.87 12.23 -7.74
CA SER A 84 -13.12 13.47 -7.93
C SER A 84 -14.13 14.56 -8.30
N GLN A 85 -14.52 15.35 -7.30
CA GLN A 85 -15.20 16.62 -7.55
C GLN A 85 -14.12 17.62 -7.98
N PHE A 86 -13.95 17.76 -9.28
CA PHE A 86 -13.32 18.95 -9.83
C PHE A 86 -14.36 20.08 -9.74
N SER A 87 -13.93 21.32 -9.52
CA SER A 87 -14.83 22.49 -9.41
C SER A 87 -15.69 22.73 -10.67
N ASP A 88 -15.39 22.02 -11.77
CA ASP A 88 -16.01 22.15 -13.08
C ASP A 88 -16.81 20.90 -13.51
N GLY A 89 -17.12 20.00 -12.56
CA GLY A 89 -17.96 18.82 -12.80
C GLY A 89 -17.35 17.50 -12.34
N SER A 90 -18.22 16.53 -12.06
CA SER A 90 -17.82 15.17 -11.70
C SER A 90 -17.46 14.38 -12.96
N TYR A 91 -16.18 14.03 -13.13
CA TYR A 91 -15.76 13.07 -14.14
C TYR A 91 -15.93 11.65 -13.59
N GLU A 92 -17.02 11.00 -13.98
CA GLU A 92 -17.20 9.57 -13.78
C GLU A 92 -16.47 8.82 -14.91
N ARG A 93 -15.43 8.06 -14.56
CA ARG A 93 -14.76 7.19 -15.53
C ARG A 93 -15.78 6.18 -16.05
N LYS A 94 -16.09 6.24 -17.35
CA LYS A 94 -16.89 5.22 -18.01
C LYS A 94 -16.25 3.84 -17.77
N PRO A 95 -17.04 2.80 -17.46
CA PRO A 95 -16.52 1.44 -17.33
C PRO A 95 -15.67 1.09 -18.55
N THR A 96 -14.49 0.51 -18.31
CA THR A 96 -13.68 -0.04 -19.39
C THR A 96 -14.45 -1.19 -20.01
N GLU A 97 -14.93 -1.01 -21.24
CA GLU A 97 -15.44 -2.11 -22.05
C GLU A 97 -14.27 -3.06 -22.33
N PHE A 98 -14.41 -4.31 -21.88
CA PHE A 98 -13.44 -5.35 -22.19
C PHE A 98 -13.64 -5.76 -23.65
N VAL A 99 -12.74 -5.32 -24.53
CA VAL A 99 -12.67 -5.81 -25.90
C VAL A 99 -12.11 -7.23 -25.85
N SER A 100 -12.96 -8.23 -26.12
CA SER A 100 -12.53 -9.61 -26.32
C SER A 100 -11.74 -9.70 -27.64
N PHE A 101 -10.52 -10.21 -27.60
CA PHE A 101 -9.64 -10.39 -28.76
C PHE A 101 -9.70 -11.81 -29.37
N ASP A 102 -10.59 -12.68 -28.87
CA ASP A 102 -10.72 -14.08 -29.32
C ASP A 102 -11.65 -14.25 -30.54
N ALA A 103 -11.68 -13.30 -31.47
CA ALA A 103 -12.27 -13.52 -32.79
C ALA A 103 -11.15 -13.96 -33.74
N ASP A 104 -11.07 -15.28 -33.91
CA ASP A 104 -10.05 -16.03 -34.61
C ASP A 104 -9.97 -15.71 -36.12
N ASP A 105 -8.74 -15.86 -36.63
CA ASP A 105 -8.31 -16.03 -38.02
C ASP A 105 -8.72 -15.01 -39.09
N SER A 106 -7.76 -14.13 -39.46
CA SER A 106 -7.02 -14.23 -40.74
C SER A 106 -6.32 -12.89 -41.07
N GLU A 107 -5.08 -13.01 -41.54
CA GLU A 107 -4.31 -12.00 -42.30
C GLU A 107 -3.49 -10.94 -41.55
N HIS A 108 -2.18 -11.21 -41.55
CA HIS A 108 -1.10 -10.27 -41.90
C HIS A 108 -0.71 -9.14 -40.92
N ASP A 109 0.29 -9.44 -40.08
CA ASP A 109 1.66 -8.95 -40.25
C ASP A 109 1.87 -7.44 -40.49
N LEU A 110 1.21 -6.56 -39.71
CA LEU A 110 1.42 -5.11 -39.79
C LEU A 110 1.72 -4.40 -38.45
N LEU A 111 1.77 -5.14 -37.34
CA LEU A 111 2.03 -4.56 -36.01
C LEU A 111 3.50 -4.61 -35.55
N GLY A 112 4.38 -5.29 -36.29
CA GLY A 112 5.81 -5.32 -36.00
C GLY A 112 6.59 -4.07 -36.45
N ALA A 113 6.01 -3.23 -37.31
CA ALA A 113 6.72 -2.12 -37.96
C ALA A 113 6.55 -0.75 -37.30
N ALA A 114 5.56 -0.57 -36.40
CA ALA A 114 5.27 0.73 -35.77
C ALA A 114 5.99 0.97 -34.43
N LEU A 115 6.60 -0.07 -33.83
CA LEU A 115 7.45 0.07 -32.65
C LEU A 115 8.90 -0.11 -33.08
N GLY A 116 9.46 1.00 -33.58
CA GLY A 116 10.87 1.12 -33.93
C GLY A 116 11.78 0.57 -32.83
N GLY A 117 12.78 -0.19 -33.27
CA GLY A 117 13.69 -0.97 -32.43
C GLY A 117 14.34 -0.16 -31.32
N GLY A 118 14.06 -0.57 -30.08
CA GLY A 118 14.89 -0.31 -28.92
C GLY A 118 15.50 -1.63 -28.47
N SER A 119 16.78 -1.80 -28.78
CA SER A 119 17.61 -2.92 -28.37
C SER A 119 17.51 -3.20 -26.87
N VAL A 120 17.63 -4.50 -26.59
CA VAL A 120 17.79 -5.23 -25.33
C VAL A 120 18.68 -4.49 -24.31
N ASP A 121 18.42 -4.77 -23.02
CA ASP A 121 19.45 -4.84 -21.97
C ASP A 121 19.90 -3.53 -21.29
N ASP A 122 19.08 -2.94 -20.39
CA ASP A 122 19.60 -1.91 -19.43
C ASP A 122 18.64 -1.56 -18.25
N GLY A 123 17.75 -2.48 -17.86
CA GLY A 123 16.72 -2.21 -16.83
C GLY A 123 17.17 -2.45 -15.38
N GLU A 124 18.02 -3.44 -15.14
CA GLU A 124 18.35 -3.89 -13.78
C GLU A 124 19.40 -3.01 -13.08
N HIS A 125 20.26 -2.31 -13.82
CA HIS A 125 21.27 -1.44 -13.22
C HIS A 125 20.71 -0.14 -12.63
N ARG A 126 19.60 0.39 -13.17
CA ARG A 126 19.01 1.67 -12.73
C ARG A 126 18.31 1.59 -11.37
N LEU A 127 17.76 0.42 -11.02
CA LEU A 127 17.16 0.16 -9.70
C LEU A 127 18.22 -0.02 -8.61
N ALA A 128 19.35 -0.66 -8.94
CA ALA A 128 20.47 -0.84 -8.01
C ALA A 128 21.15 0.49 -7.64
N ASP A 129 21.28 1.43 -8.59
CA ASP A 129 21.83 2.76 -8.32
C ASP A 129 20.86 3.66 -7.52
N GLN A 130 19.55 3.53 -7.72
CA GLN A 130 18.58 4.26 -6.88
C GLN A 130 18.64 3.80 -5.42
N LEU A 131 18.79 2.49 -5.17
CA LEU A 131 18.95 1.93 -3.81
C LEU A 131 20.27 2.34 -3.14
N ARG A 132 21.39 2.42 -3.88
CA ARG A 132 22.67 2.93 -3.34
C ARG A 132 22.63 4.43 -3.03
N SER A 133 21.90 5.22 -3.81
CA SER A 133 21.78 6.68 -3.59
C SER A 133 21.00 7.04 -2.31
N LEU A 134 20.07 6.17 -1.89
CA LEU A 134 19.30 6.34 -0.65
C LEU A 134 20.13 6.02 0.60
N ASP A 135 21.05 5.06 0.51
CA ASP A 135 21.91 4.65 1.63
C ASP A 135 23.05 5.65 1.89
N ALA A 136 23.48 6.40 0.86
CA ALA A 136 24.51 7.44 0.98
C ALA A 136 24.03 8.71 1.73
N ARG A 137 22.72 8.98 1.78
CA ARG A 137 22.15 10.16 2.47
C ARG A 137 21.98 9.95 3.98
N GLY A 138 22.06 8.71 4.47
CA GLY A 138 21.93 8.38 5.90
C GLY A 138 23.20 8.57 6.73
N ARG A 139 24.39 8.58 6.13
CA ARG A 139 25.69 8.53 6.87
C ARG A 139 26.39 9.88 7.08
N ARG A 140 25.68 11.01 6.99
CA ARG A 140 26.26 12.37 7.22
C ARG A 140 25.67 13.12 8.42
N ARG A 141 25.05 12.43 9.39
CA ARG A 141 24.47 13.08 10.59
C ARG A 141 24.94 12.54 11.94
N GLY A 142 26.11 11.92 11.99
CA GLY A 142 26.69 11.45 13.25
C GLY A 142 28.21 11.52 13.25
N ARG A 143 28.80 12.74 13.23
CA ARG A 143 30.19 12.96 13.67
C ARG A 143 30.52 14.46 13.84
N ARG A 144 30.24 15.03 15.01
CA ARG A 144 30.89 16.17 15.70
C ARG A 144 30.29 16.23 17.10
N ASP A 145 30.97 16.28 18.23
CA ASP A 145 32.37 16.13 18.63
C ASP A 145 32.28 15.91 20.14
N ASP A 146 32.74 14.76 20.62
CA ASP A 146 33.17 14.61 22.01
C ASP A 146 34.64 15.04 22.05
N GLY A 147 34.95 16.07 22.84
CA GLY A 147 36.28 16.18 23.45
C GLY A 147 37.03 17.51 23.37
N MET A 148 37.41 17.94 24.57
CA MET A 148 38.59 18.74 24.97
C MET A 148 38.50 20.26 25.01
N GLY A 149 38.68 20.78 26.22
CA GLY A 149 38.93 22.18 26.57
C GLY A 149 38.51 22.48 27.99
#